data_AF-V9KPV6-F1
#
_entry.id   AF-V9KPV6-F1
#
_cell.length_a   1.000
_cell.length_b   1.000
_cell.length_c   1.000
_cell.angle_alpha   90.00
_cell.angle_beta   90.00
_cell.angle_gamma   90.00
#
_symmetry.space_group_name_H-M   'P 1'
#
loop_
_entity.id
_entity.type
_entity.pdbx_description
1 polymer ?
#
loop_
_entity_poly.entity_id
_entity_poly.type
_entity_poly.pdbx_seq_one_letter_code
_entity_poly.pdbx_strand_id
1 'polypeptide(L)'
;MNASGCYNPSTGPTVLQGNRFGGIPTVLLISFLIFLFLILVFSFLRKVAWDYGRLAIIPHHEGEATERSTNGAESRVRVFSGTLWMNDAGFCSWLTRIFTLRDEEIREQCGDDAIQYLSFQRYVIVLLTALSVLSVAVILPVNLSGSLHTNDPISFGRTTIANMKTDNNLLWLHTVFAVIYLLLTIFIMKHHTSRMQYTEDHVSKCTLFIAGIPKGTSEDTITQYFSEAYPTVSVLDVQRCYDVARLIKVDVKRRKVERSGRYYTDLLQREGQHVRINTKPCGQFCCCDVSGCERVDAVEYYSGLKERVMEEFEREKERAESKPLDLAFVTFQDTSMATLVLRDFNTVRCHGCTWRAEPQPSSFSQTLHPQSWTVSYAPESPTIYW
;
A
#
# COMPACT_ATOMS: atom_id res chain seq x y z
N MET A 1 9.54 -12.54 61.41
CA MET A 1 8.64 -12.70 60.25
C MET A 1 9.48 -12.55 58.99
N ASN A 2 9.84 -13.68 58.38
CA ASN A 2 10.65 -13.75 57.16
C ASN A 2 9.79 -13.43 55.94
N ALA A 3 10.14 -12.36 55.21
CA ALA A 3 9.62 -12.09 53.88
C ALA A 3 10.66 -12.53 52.84
N SER A 4 10.82 -13.84 52.71
CA SER A 4 11.60 -14.48 51.66
C SER A 4 10.62 -15.09 50.66
N GLY A 5 10.44 -14.44 49.51
CA GLY A 5 9.75 -15.03 48.36
C GLY A 5 8.88 -14.03 47.61
N CYS A 6 9.32 -13.65 46.41
CA CYS A 6 8.52 -13.62 45.16
C CYS A 6 9.35 -13.07 44.00
N TYR A 7 10.38 -13.82 43.58
CA TYR A 7 10.79 -13.81 42.17
C TYR A 7 10.89 -15.27 41.74
N ASN A 8 9.76 -15.79 41.27
CA ASN A 8 9.69 -17.11 40.66
C ASN A 8 10.06 -16.90 39.20
N PRO A 9 11.23 -17.35 38.70
CA PRO A 9 11.54 -17.25 37.29
C PRO A 9 10.67 -18.27 36.57
N SER A 10 9.53 -17.80 36.09
CA SER A 10 8.59 -18.56 35.30
C SER A 10 9.29 -19.23 34.13
N THR A 11 8.96 -20.49 33.94
CA THR A 11 9.29 -21.39 32.84
C THR A 11 9.00 -20.75 31.48
N GLY A 12 9.99 -20.05 30.92
CA GLY A 12 10.09 -19.63 29.52
C GLY A 12 11.17 -20.44 28.79
N PRO A 13 11.27 -20.36 27.45
CA PRO A 13 11.93 -21.36 26.60
C PRO A 13 13.37 -21.68 27.07
N THR A 14 13.60 -22.96 27.30
CA THR A 14 14.73 -23.60 27.99
C THR A 14 16.06 -23.60 27.22
N VAL A 15 16.14 -22.99 26.04
CA VAL A 15 17.32 -23.12 25.16
C VAL A 15 18.51 -22.25 25.62
N LEU A 16 18.33 -21.31 26.56
CA LEU A 16 19.37 -20.36 26.97
C LEU A 16 19.63 -20.28 28.48
N GLN A 17 19.04 -21.17 29.29
CA GLN A 17 19.37 -21.24 30.73
C GLN A 17 20.80 -21.75 30.91
N GLY A 18 21.69 -20.87 31.40
CA GLY A 18 23.11 -21.17 31.65
C GLY A 18 24.10 -20.43 30.73
N ASN A 19 23.63 -19.68 29.73
CA ASN A 19 24.52 -18.94 28.84
C ASN A 19 24.97 -17.59 29.42
N ARG A 20 26.26 -17.28 29.22
CA ARG A 20 26.90 -16.00 29.54
C ARG A 20 26.07 -14.84 28.97
N PHE A 21 25.84 -13.79 29.75
CA PHE A 21 25.10 -12.58 29.35
C PHE A 21 23.64 -12.84 28.90
N GLY A 22 22.97 -13.83 29.51
CA GLY A 22 21.54 -14.14 29.24
C GLY A 22 21.27 -14.71 27.84
N GLY A 23 22.31 -15.15 27.13
CA GLY A 23 22.19 -15.70 25.78
C GLY A 23 22.05 -14.65 24.66
N ILE A 24 22.12 -13.35 24.98
CA ILE A 24 22.00 -12.27 23.98
C ILE A 24 23.03 -12.40 22.84
N PRO A 25 24.34 -12.62 23.11
CA PRO A 25 25.33 -12.77 22.04
C PRO A 25 25.08 -14.01 21.18
N THR A 26 24.61 -15.09 21.80
CA THR A 26 24.27 -16.35 21.11
C THR A 26 23.09 -16.15 20.17
N VAL A 27 22.00 -15.51 20.65
CA VAL A 27 20.83 -15.21 19.83
C VAL A 27 21.17 -14.26 18.69
N LEU A 28 21.95 -13.20 18.96
CA LEU A 28 22.39 -12.25 17.95
C LEU A 28 23.21 -12.95 16.85
N LEU A 29 24.14 -13.83 17.24
CA LEU A 29 24.94 -14.61 16.28
C LEU A 29 24.06 -15.53 15.44
N ILE A 30 23.14 -16.28 16.05
CA ILE A 30 22.22 -17.17 15.33
C ILE A 30 21.36 -16.36 14.34
N SER A 31 20.76 -15.26 14.80
CA SER A 31 19.95 -14.38 13.96
C SER A 31 20.75 -13.82 12.78
N PHE A 32 22.01 -13.41 13.01
CA PHE A 32 22.90 -12.92 11.96
C PHE A 32 23.25 -14.02 10.94
N LEU A 33 23.53 -15.25 11.39
CA LEU A 33 23.81 -16.38 10.51
C LEU A 33 22.57 -16.75 9.66
N ILE A 34 21.38 -16.75 10.27
CA ILE A 34 20.12 -16.98 9.55
C ILE A 34 19.89 -15.87 8.53
N PHE A 35 20.09 -14.61 8.91
CA PHE A 35 19.97 -13.48 7.99
C PHE A 35 20.91 -13.61 6.78
N LEU A 36 22.18 -13.98 6.99
CA LEU A 36 23.12 -14.23 5.90
C LEU A 36 22.66 -15.39 5.01
N PHE A 37 22.20 -16.49 5.59
CA PHE A 37 21.65 -17.62 4.84
C PHE A 37 20.44 -17.20 3.98
N LEU A 38 19.52 -16.41 4.53
CA LEU A 38 18.37 -15.89 3.81
C LEU A 38 18.77 -14.95 2.67
N ILE A 39 19.79 -14.10 2.85
CA ILE A 39 20.35 -13.28 1.75
C ILE A 39 20.90 -14.17 0.65
N LEU A 40 21.63 -15.25 0.97
CA LEU A 40 22.18 -16.17 -0.02
C LEU A 40 21.06 -16.88 -0.80
N VAL A 41 20.04 -17.39 -0.10
CA VAL A 41 18.87 -18.02 -0.72
C VAL A 41 18.13 -17.02 -1.61
N PHE A 42 17.91 -15.79 -1.14
CA PHE A 42 17.28 -14.73 -1.92
C PHE A 42 18.09 -14.39 -3.18
N SER A 43 19.40 -14.20 -3.08
CA SER A 43 20.25 -13.93 -4.23
C SER A 43 20.24 -15.08 -5.24
N PHE A 44 20.23 -16.34 -4.78
CA PHE A 44 20.11 -17.50 -5.65
C PHE A 44 18.75 -17.55 -6.35
N LEU A 45 17.66 -17.44 -5.59
CA LEU A 45 16.30 -17.42 -6.12
C LEU A 45 16.10 -16.25 -7.08
N ARG A 46 16.61 -15.06 -6.76
CA ARG A 46 16.52 -13.89 -7.64
C ARG A 46 17.20 -14.15 -8.97
N LYS A 47 18.33 -14.86 -9.01
CA LYS A 47 19.03 -15.20 -10.27
C LYS A 47 18.29 -16.28 -11.08
N VAL A 48 17.72 -17.29 -10.41
CA VAL A 48 16.98 -18.38 -11.07
C VAL A 48 15.59 -17.95 -11.51
N ALA A 49 14.90 -17.17 -10.69
CA ALA A 49 13.55 -16.69 -10.91
C ALA A 49 13.50 -15.36 -11.67
N TRP A 50 14.63 -14.75 -12.05
CA TRP A 50 14.64 -13.50 -12.83
C TRP A 50 13.83 -13.61 -14.13
N ASP A 51 13.91 -14.77 -14.79
CA ASP A 51 13.15 -15.05 -16.02
C ASP A 51 11.63 -15.14 -15.76
N TYR A 52 11.21 -15.56 -14.56
CA TYR A 52 9.80 -15.62 -14.15
C TYR A 52 9.32 -14.31 -13.51
N GLY A 53 10.18 -13.60 -12.79
CA GLY A 53 9.92 -12.30 -12.17
C GLY A 53 9.69 -11.21 -13.21
N ARG A 54 10.27 -11.33 -14.42
CA ARG A 54 9.97 -10.47 -15.57
C ARG A 54 8.50 -10.56 -16.02
N LEU A 55 7.80 -11.67 -15.74
CA LEU A 55 6.38 -11.85 -16.03
C LEU A 55 5.46 -11.42 -14.87
N ALA A 56 5.99 -11.35 -13.64
CA ALA A 56 5.23 -11.07 -12.43
C ALA A 56 5.40 -9.64 -11.88
N ILE A 57 6.53 -8.99 -12.16
CA ILE A 57 6.93 -7.67 -11.59
C ILE A 57 6.78 -6.55 -12.61
N ILE A 58 6.41 -6.82 -13.88
CA ILE A 58 5.88 -5.76 -14.73
C ILE A 58 4.57 -5.32 -14.08
N PRO A 59 4.50 -4.12 -13.49
CA PRO A 59 3.22 -3.57 -13.10
C PRO A 59 2.53 -3.30 -14.43
N HIS A 60 1.61 -4.17 -14.82
CA HIS A 60 0.71 -3.86 -15.92
C HIS A 60 -0.24 -2.78 -15.40
N HIS A 61 0.22 -1.52 -15.47
CA HIS A 61 -0.65 -0.36 -15.49
C HIS A 61 -1.43 -0.41 -16.82
N GLU A 62 -2.35 -1.37 -16.90
CA GLU A 62 -3.37 -1.46 -17.96
C GLU A 62 -4.63 -0.79 -17.42
N GLY A 63 -4.50 0.51 -17.12
CA GLY A 63 -5.60 1.43 -17.32
C GLY A 63 -5.64 1.74 -18.81
N GLU A 64 -6.82 1.69 -19.42
CA GLU A 64 -7.02 2.10 -20.80
C GLU A 64 -6.41 3.48 -21.01
N ALA A 65 -5.24 3.52 -21.67
CA ALA A 65 -4.71 4.73 -22.25
C ALA A 65 -5.68 5.11 -23.36
N THR A 66 -6.65 5.97 -23.01
CA THR A 66 -7.32 6.84 -23.97
C THR A 66 -6.22 7.43 -24.84
N GLU A 67 -6.24 7.08 -26.13
CA GLU A 67 -5.30 7.54 -27.15
C GLU A 67 -5.37 9.08 -27.25
N ARG A 68 -4.67 9.78 -26.37
CA ARG A 68 -4.34 11.19 -26.53
C ARG A 68 -3.15 11.57 -25.67
N SER A 69 -2.00 11.56 -26.36
CA SER A 69 -0.82 12.38 -26.07
C SER A 69 0.02 11.98 -24.86
N THR A 70 1.17 11.32 -25.12
CA THR A 70 2.52 11.68 -24.65
C THR A 70 3.55 10.61 -25.07
N ASN A 71 3.94 10.62 -26.34
CA ASN A 71 4.90 9.68 -26.95
C ASN A 71 6.37 9.79 -26.45
N GLY A 72 6.60 10.34 -25.25
CA GLY A 72 7.96 10.59 -24.72
C GLY A 72 8.24 9.98 -23.35
N ALA A 73 7.24 9.75 -22.50
CA ALA A 73 7.47 9.26 -21.13
C ALA A 73 7.45 7.73 -21.06
N GLU A 74 6.45 7.08 -21.65
CA GLU A 74 6.28 5.61 -21.58
C GLU A 74 7.43 4.83 -22.23
N SER A 75 7.96 5.30 -23.35
CA SER A 75 9.10 4.67 -24.02
C SER A 75 10.38 4.79 -23.20
N ARG A 76 10.56 5.87 -22.41
CA ARG A 76 11.71 6.03 -21.52
C ARG A 76 11.60 5.15 -20.29
N VAL A 77 10.42 4.97 -19.71
CA VAL A 77 10.19 4.07 -18.56
C VAL A 77 10.44 2.61 -18.95
N ARG A 78 10.00 2.16 -20.13
CA ARG A 78 10.27 0.78 -20.62
C ARG A 78 11.75 0.52 -20.90
N VAL A 79 12.46 1.51 -21.46
CA VAL A 79 13.91 1.41 -21.74
C VAL A 79 14.75 1.54 -20.46
N PHE A 80 14.32 2.35 -19.51
CA PHE A 80 15.01 2.56 -18.22
C PHE A 80 14.78 1.39 -17.24
N SER A 81 13.57 0.83 -17.14
CA SER A 81 13.35 -0.43 -16.39
C SER A 81 14.01 -1.64 -17.04
N GLY A 82 14.30 -1.61 -18.34
CA GLY A 82 15.20 -2.60 -18.95
C GLY A 82 16.65 -2.40 -18.50
N THR A 83 17.16 -1.18 -18.63
CA THR A 83 18.59 -0.86 -18.42
C THR A 83 19.02 -0.73 -16.95
N LEU A 84 18.14 -0.33 -16.03
CA LEU A 84 18.43 -0.20 -14.60
C LEU A 84 18.75 -1.57 -13.97
N TRP A 85 18.19 -2.66 -14.50
CA TRP A 85 18.32 -4.01 -13.95
C TRP A 85 19.12 -4.99 -14.84
N MET A 86 19.46 -4.61 -16.08
CA MET A 86 20.31 -5.42 -16.98
C MET A 86 21.78 -5.53 -16.54
N ASN A 87 22.22 -4.73 -15.56
CA ASN A 87 23.61 -4.69 -15.10
C ASN A 87 23.87 -5.48 -13.79
N ASP A 88 22.94 -6.34 -13.36
CA ASP A 88 23.15 -7.24 -12.21
C ASP A 88 24.00 -8.47 -12.59
N ALA A 89 25.28 -8.27 -12.95
CA ALA A 89 26.20 -9.36 -13.29
C ALA A 89 26.72 -10.11 -12.03
N GLY A 90 26.59 -9.53 -10.83
CA GLY A 90 27.12 -10.07 -9.57
C GLY A 90 26.05 -10.59 -8.62
N PHE A 91 26.40 -11.57 -7.76
CA PHE A 91 25.48 -12.22 -6.81
C PHE A 91 24.87 -11.27 -5.75
N CYS A 92 25.51 -10.12 -5.50
CA CYS A 92 25.09 -9.12 -4.51
C CYS A 92 25.06 -7.67 -5.06
N SER A 93 25.14 -7.46 -6.38
CA SER A 93 25.13 -6.10 -6.97
C SER A 93 23.84 -5.32 -6.65
N TRP A 94 22.74 -6.03 -6.46
CA TRP A 94 21.46 -5.48 -6.04
C TRP A 94 21.53 -4.81 -4.65
N LEU A 95 22.39 -5.29 -3.75
CA LEU A 95 22.52 -4.74 -2.40
C LEU A 95 23.25 -3.39 -2.44
N THR A 96 24.30 -3.27 -3.25
CA THR A 96 24.97 -1.98 -3.47
C THR A 96 24.04 -0.96 -4.14
N ARG A 97 23.17 -1.42 -5.04
CA ARG A 97 22.18 -0.56 -5.71
C ARG A 97 21.22 0.13 -4.74
N ILE A 98 20.83 -0.53 -3.64
CA ILE A 98 19.94 0.06 -2.62
C ILE A 98 20.52 1.35 -2.03
N PHE A 99 21.84 1.42 -1.89
CA PHE A 99 22.52 2.59 -1.32
C PHE A 99 22.89 3.64 -2.37
N THR A 100 22.95 3.29 -3.65
CA THR A 100 23.31 4.22 -4.74
C THR A 100 22.11 4.84 -5.45
N LEU A 101 20.91 4.29 -5.25
CA LEU A 101 19.69 4.75 -5.93
C LEU A 101 19.28 6.14 -5.44
N ARG A 102 18.97 7.03 -6.37
CA ARG A 102 18.65 8.44 -6.07
C ARG A 102 17.17 8.63 -5.78
N ASP A 103 16.85 9.63 -4.96
CA ASP A 103 15.46 9.94 -4.59
C ASP A 103 14.62 10.35 -5.83
N GLU A 104 15.22 10.96 -6.86
CA GLU A 104 14.51 11.28 -8.10
C GLU A 104 14.12 10.02 -8.89
N GLU A 105 15.00 9.02 -8.94
CA GLU A 105 14.77 7.76 -9.64
C GLU A 105 13.69 6.94 -8.94
N ILE A 106 13.70 6.93 -7.61
CA ILE A 106 12.66 6.27 -6.81
C ILE A 106 11.32 6.98 -6.99
N ARG A 107 11.31 8.32 -7.03
CA ARG A 107 10.07 9.09 -7.25
C ARG A 107 9.44 8.77 -8.60
N GLU A 108 10.24 8.73 -9.67
CA GLU A 108 9.73 8.43 -11.01
C GLU A 108 9.16 7.01 -11.13
N GLN A 109 9.73 6.04 -10.40
CA GLN A 109 9.34 4.63 -10.49
C GLN A 109 8.26 4.21 -9.49
N CYS A 110 8.31 4.74 -8.28
CA CYS A 110 7.50 4.28 -7.14
C CYS A 110 6.54 5.34 -6.62
N GLY A 111 6.61 6.58 -7.11
CA GLY A 111 5.77 7.69 -6.68
C GLY A 111 6.26 8.39 -5.40
N ASP A 112 5.52 9.42 -5.00
CA ASP A 112 5.88 10.27 -3.85
C ASP A 112 5.72 9.55 -2.50
N ASP A 113 4.74 8.65 -2.38
CA ASP A 113 4.52 7.86 -1.15
C ASP A 113 5.74 7.04 -0.74
N ALA A 114 6.43 6.43 -1.72
CA ALA A 114 7.64 5.65 -1.48
C ALA A 114 8.77 6.54 -0.92
N ILE A 115 8.92 7.75 -1.44
CA ILE A 115 9.91 8.73 -0.96
C ILE A 115 9.57 9.16 0.47
N GLN A 116 8.29 9.40 0.74
CA GLN A 116 7.84 9.79 2.08
C GLN A 116 8.14 8.69 3.10
N TYR A 117 7.85 7.43 2.76
CA TYR A 117 8.19 6.28 3.61
C TYR A 117 9.70 6.15 3.86
N LEU A 118 10.51 6.22 2.80
CA LEU A 118 11.97 6.11 2.92
C LEU A 118 12.58 7.27 3.71
N SER A 119 12.05 8.48 3.52
CA SER A 119 12.40 9.65 4.31
C SER A 119 12.13 9.40 5.79
N PHE A 120 10.93 8.93 6.15
CA PHE A 120 10.60 8.56 7.53
C PHE A 120 11.59 7.54 8.12
N GLN A 121 11.92 6.48 7.38
CA GLN A 121 12.89 5.48 7.83
C GLN A 121 14.28 6.09 8.09
N ARG A 122 14.76 6.99 7.22
CA ARG A 122 16.03 7.70 7.43
C ARG A 122 16.00 8.54 8.72
N TYR A 123 14.90 9.23 9.01
CA TYR A 123 14.73 9.99 10.25
C TYR A 123 14.74 9.09 11.50
N VAL A 124 14.08 7.93 11.44
CA VAL A 124 14.11 6.94 12.53
C VAL A 124 15.51 6.39 12.75
N ILE A 125 16.26 6.06 11.69
CA ILE A 125 17.65 5.58 11.79
C ILE A 125 18.55 6.64 12.44
N VAL A 126 18.43 7.91 12.03
CA VAL A 126 19.19 9.02 12.61
C VAL A 126 18.86 9.20 14.09
N LEU A 127 17.57 9.18 14.45
CA LEU A 127 17.12 9.28 15.84
C LEU A 127 17.67 8.13 16.69
N LEU A 128 17.48 6.88 16.26
CA LEU A 128 17.96 5.70 16.98
C LEU A 128 19.47 5.71 17.14
N THR A 129 20.20 6.15 16.11
CA THR A 129 21.67 6.30 16.18
C THR A 129 22.06 7.34 17.23
N ALA A 130 21.43 8.52 17.23
CA ALA A 130 21.71 9.56 18.23
C ALA A 130 21.40 9.11 19.66
N LEU A 131 20.24 8.47 19.88
CA LEU A 131 19.86 7.90 21.18
C LEU A 131 20.84 6.81 21.63
N SER A 132 21.27 5.94 20.70
CA SER A 132 22.23 4.87 20.99
C SER A 132 23.59 5.41 21.38
N VAL A 133 24.11 6.42 20.65
CA VAL A 133 25.40 7.07 20.98
C VAL A 133 25.34 7.70 22.37
N LEU A 134 24.28 8.46 22.68
CA LEU A 134 24.11 9.07 24.01
C LEU A 134 23.99 8.01 25.12
N SER A 135 23.27 6.92 24.85
CA SER A 135 23.08 5.82 25.80
C SER A 135 24.40 5.10 26.09
N VAL A 136 25.19 4.78 25.05
CA VAL A 136 26.48 4.11 25.19
C VAL A 136 27.53 5.02 25.82
N ALA A 137 27.53 6.31 25.49
CA ALA A 137 28.53 7.26 26.00
C ALA A 137 28.29 7.69 27.46
N VAL A 138 27.03 7.74 27.91
CA VAL A 138 26.69 8.30 29.23
C VAL A 138 25.97 7.28 30.12
N ILE A 139 24.83 6.76 29.67
CA ILE A 139 23.96 5.89 30.49
C ILE A 139 24.66 4.58 30.84
N LEU A 140 25.36 3.97 29.88
CA LEU A 140 26.03 2.69 30.07
C LEU A 140 27.19 2.78 31.09
N PRO A 141 28.14 3.74 31.01
CA PRO A 141 29.15 3.93 32.04
C PRO A 141 28.57 4.18 33.44
N VAL A 142 27.48 4.96 33.53
CA VAL A 142 26.80 5.24 34.80
C VAL A 142 26.20 3.96 35.38
N ASN A 143 25.51 3.15 34.58
CA ASN A 143 25.00 1.86 35.03
C ASN A 143 26.12 0.92 35.50
N LEU A 144 27.24 0.88 34.76
CA LEU A 144 28.41 0.06 35.09
C LEU A 144 29.13 0.52 36.37
N SER A 145 28.99 1.79 36.77
CA SER A 145 29.53 2.32 38.03
C SER A 145 28.77 1.82 39.28
N GLY A 146 27.58 1.24 39.09
CA GLY A 146 26.78 0.64 40.14
C GLY A 146 27.44 -0.57 40.82
N SER A 147 27.03 -0.86 42.05
CA SER A 147 27.62 -1.90 42.91
C SER A 147 26.61 -2.92 43.46
N LEU A 148 25.36 -2.92 42.98
CA LEU A 148 24.31 -3.81 43.48
C LEU A 148 24.41 -5.24 42.93
N HIS A 149 24.95 -5.42 41.72
CA HIS A 149 25.19 -6.74 41.15
C HIS A 149 26.63 -7.22 41.44
N THR A 150 26.80 -8.54 41.55
CA THR A 150 28.08 -9.22 41.75
C THR A 150 29.13 -8.77 40.72
N ASN A 151 30.42 -8.82 41.09
CA ASN A 151 31.56 -8.47 40.23
C ASN A 151 31.84 -9.44 39.08
N ASP A 152 30.80 -10.14 38.60
CA ASP A 152 30.87 -10.95 37.41
C ASP A 152 30.76 -10.03 36.18
N PRO A 153 31.81 -9.91 35.35
CA PRO A 153 31.79 -9.04 34.15
C PRO A 153 30.79 -9.50 33.09
N ILE A 154 30.12 -10.63 33.31
CA ILE A 154 29.25 -11.33 32.37
C ILE A 154 27.76 -11.10 32.72
N SER A 155 27.45 -10.40 33.82
CA SER A 155 26.07 -10.16 34.23
C SER A 155 25.44 -8.98 33.47
N PHE A 156 24.37 -9.24 32.72
CA PHE A 156 23.59 -8.23 32.00
C PHE A 156 22.97 -7.19 32.94
N GLY A 157 22.63 -7.57 34.17
CA GLY A 157 22.08 -6.63 35.16
C GLY A 157 22.97 -5.41 35.41
N ARG A 158 24.30 -5.57 35.25
CA ARG A 158 25.29 -4.48 35.41
C ARG A 158 25.14 -3.35 34.41
N THR A 159 24.60 -3.61 33.21
CA THR A 159 24.44 -2.58 32.17
C THR A 159 23.13 -1.80 32.30
N THR A 160 22.32 -2.08 33.32
CA THR A 160 20.98 -1.50 33.50
C THR A 160 20.89 -0.69 34.79
N ILE A 161 19.81 0.09 34.93
CA ILE A 161 19.51 0.88 36.13
C ILE A 161 19.44 0.03 37.41
N ALA A 162 19.18 -1.28 37.30
CA ALA A 162 19.12 -2.20 38.43
C ALA A 162 20.46 -2.34 39.19
N ASN A 163 21.59 -1.97 38.57
CA ASN A 163 22.89 -1.99 39.23
C ASN A 163 23.12 -0.77 40.16
N MET A 164 22.24 0.25 40.10
CA MET A 164 22.37 1.50 40.83
C MET A 164 21.64 1.47 42.17
N LYS A 165 22.32 1.88 43.25
CA LYS A 165 21.71 2.04 44.59
C LYS A 165 20.65 3.15 44.57
N THR A 166 19.56 2.95 45.30
CA THR A 166 18.43 3.89 45.39
C THR A 166 18.79 5.23 46.02
N ASP A 167 19.85 5.29 46.84
CA ASP A 167 20.32 6.51 47.51
C ASP A 167 21.36 7.30 46.68
N ASN A 168 21.50 7.01 45.39
CA ASN A 168 22.50 7.66 44.53
C ASN A 168 21.88 8.75 43.65
N ASN A 169 22.38 9.99 43.79
CA ASN A 169 21.97 11.13 42.95
C ASN A 169 22.18 10.90 41.45
N LEU A 170 23.07 9.99 41.04
CA LEU A 170 23.26 9.60 39.64
C LEU A 170 22.01 8.99 39.00
N LEU A 171 21.05 8.49 39.79
CA LEU A 171 19.78 7.97 39.26
C LEU A 171 18.97 9.06 38.53
N TRP A 172 19.07 10.31 38.98
CA TRP A 172 18.41 11.46 38.34
C TRP A 172 18.89 11.71 36.91
N LEU A 173 20.10 11.26 36.58
CA LEU A 173 20.62 11.36 35.22
C LEU A 173 19.73 10.61 34.22
N HIS A 174 19.19 9.44 34.59
CA HIS A 174 18.26 8.71 33.73
C HIS A 174 16.98 9.50 33.46
N THR A 175 16.44 10.18 34.48
CA THR A 175 15.27 11.04 34.35
C THR A 175 15.55 12.23 33.43
N VAL A 176 16.69 12.89 33.61
CA VAL A 176 17.13 14.01 32.75
C VAL A 176 17.30 13.54 31.31
N PHE A 177 17.98 12.41 31.07
CA PHE A 177 18.17 11.86 29.74
C PHE A 177 16.86 11.37 29.11
N ALA A 178 15.92 10.83 29.88
CA ALA A 178 14.59 10.48 29.37
C ALA A 178 13.85 11.71 28.84
N VAL A 179 13.93 12.85 29.53
CA VAL A 179 13.37 14.12 29.05
C VAL A 179 14.11 14.61 27.79
N ILE A 180 15.44 14.52 27.76
CA ILE A 180 16.25 14.87 26.57
C ILE A 180 15.85 14.00 25.38
N TYR A 181 15.71 12.68 25.56
CA TYR A 181 15.32 11.75 24.51
C TYR A 181 13.91 12.04 23.98
N LEU A 182 12.97 12.40 24.87
CA LEU A 182 11.63 12.83 24.48
C LEU A 182 11.69 14.11 23.62
N LEU A 183 12.43 15.13 24.07
CA LEU A 183 12.56 16.39 23.33
C LEU A 183 13.23 16.19 21.98
N LEU A 184 14.29 15.37 21.91
CA LEU A 184 14.97 15.02 20.66
C LEU A 184 14.03 14.29 19.70
N THR A 185 13.26 13.33 20.21
CA THR A 185 12.26 12.60 19.42
C THR A 185 11.22 13.53 18.86
N ILE A 186 10.61 14.40 19.68
CA ILE A 186 9.62 15.39 19.23
C ILE A 186 10.23 16.34 18.19
N PHE A 187 11.46 16.83 18.42
CA PHE A 187 12.13 17.74 17.49
C PHE A 187 12.36 17.09 16.12
N ILE A 188 12.95 15.90 16.08
CA ILE A 188 13.27 15.18 14.84
C ILE A 188 11.98 14.79 14.11
N MET A 189 10.97 14.27 14.82
CA MET A 189 9.68 13.91 14.22
C MET A 189 8.93 15.14 13.69
N LYS A 190 8.89 16.24 14.45
CA LYS A 190 8.27 17.49 13.99
C LYS A 190 8.98 18.06 12.77
N HIS A 191 10.30 18.02 12.74
CA HIS A 191 11.08 18.43 11.57
C HIS A 191 10.73 17.58 10.35
N HIS A 192 10.63 16.26 10.49
CA HIS A 192 10.19 15.38 9.41
C HIS A 192 8.78 15.74 8.92
N THR A 193 7.80 15.86 9.83
CA THR A 193 6.42 16.24 9.48
C THR A 193 6.35 17.59 8.77
N SER A 194 7.14 18.58 9.19
CA SER A 194 7.16 19.90 8.54
C SER A 194 7.74 19.89 7.12
N ARG A 195 8.55 18.88 6.78
CA ARG A 195 9.13 18.71 5.43
C ARG A 195 8.29 17.82 4.52
N MET A 196 7.25 17.17 5.04
CA MET A 196 6.28 16.44 4.24
C MET A 196 5.42 17.46 3.51
N GLN A 197 5.81 17.80 2.28
CA GLN A 197 4.93 18.51 1.35
C GLN A 197 3.95 17.47 0.82
N TYR A 198 2.72 17.53 1.32
CA TYR A 198 1.62 16.75 0.77
C TYR A 198 1.27 17.41 -0.58
N THR A 199 1.72 16.82 -1.69
CA THR A 199 1.32 17.25 -3.03
C THR A 199 -0.14 16.83 -3.21
N GLU A 200 -1.05 17.78 -3.10
CA GLU A 200 -2.47 17.53 -3.20
C GLU A 200 -2.88 17.46 -4.68
N ASP A 201 -3.30 16.29 -5.15
CA ASP A 201 -3.78 16.14 -6.53
C ASP A 201 -5.04 16.98 -6.77
N HIS A 202 -4.94 17.94 -7.69
CA HIS A 202 -5.99 18.92 -7.95
C HIS A 202 -7.31 18.30 -8.47
N VAL A 203 -7.24 17.16 -9.16
CA VAL A 203 -8.41 16.55 -9.84
C VAL A 203 -9.35 15.86 -8.85
N SER A 204 -8.83 15.13 -7.85
CA SER A 204 -9.64 14.52 -6.79
C SER A 204 -10.37 15.59 -5.97
N LYS A 205 -9.75 16.76 -5.78
CA LYS A 205 -10.35 17.89 -5.08
C LYS A 205 -11.42 18.65 -5.85
N CYS A 206 -11.45 18.55 -7.18
CA CYS A 206 -12.54 19.09 -7.98
C CYS A 206 -13.76 18.16 -8.03
N THR A 207 -13.63 16.91 -7.56
CA THR A 207 -14.68 15.90 -7.66
C THR A 207 -15.25 15.56 -6.28
N LEU A 208 -16.57 15.58 -6.14
CA LEU A 208 -17.24 15.13 -4.93
C LEU A 208 -17.86 13.75 -5.14
N PHE A 209 -17.64 12.87 -4.16
CA PHE A 209 -18.36 11.62 -4.03
C PHE A 209 -19.62 11.85 -3.20
N ILE A 210 -20.77 11.51 -3.80
CA ILE A 210 -22.10 11.71 -3.23
C ILE A 210 -22.80 10.37 -3.08
N ALA A 211 -23.23 10.06 -1.86
CA ALA A 211 -24.04 8.88 -1.55
C ALA A 211 -25.46 9.27 -1.13
N GLY A 212 -26.43 8.41 -1.39
CA GLY A 212 -27.84 8.61 -1.04
C GLY A 212 -28.70 9.25 -2.13
N ILE A 213 -28.21 9.25 -3.39
CA ILE A 213 -28.98 9.75 -4.53
C ILE A 213 -30.04 8.70 -4.91
N PRO A 214 -31.31 9.08 -5.14
CA PRO A 214 -32.33 8.13 -5.58
C PRO A 214 -31.91 7.31 -6.81
N LYS A 215 -32.25 6.01 -6.79
CA LYS A 215 -31.93 5.09 -7.89
C LYS A 215 -32.74 5.46 -9.13
N GLY A 216 -32.08 5.64 -10.26
CA GLY A 216 -32.73 6.01 -11.53
C GLY A 216 -32.78 7.51 -11.80
N THR A 217 -32.21 8.36 -10.93
CA THR A 217 -31.98 9.78 -11.24
C THR A 217 -31.01 9.91 -12.43
N SER A 218 -31.37 10.72 -13.42
CA SER A 218 -30.51 11.03 -14.56
C SER A 218 -29.40 12.00 -14.19
N GLU A 219 -28.28 11.91 -14.91
CA GLU A 219 -27.14 12.83 -14.78
C GLU A 219 -27.56 14.29 -14.96
N ASP A 220 -28.41 14.57 -15.97
CA ASP A 220 -28.98 15.90 -16.22
C ASP A 220 -29.71 16.47 -15.00
N THR A 221 -30.46 15.64 -14.27
CA THR A 221 -31.23 16.08 -13.09
C THR A 221 -30.28 16.49 -11.97
N ILE A 222 -29.17 15.78 -11.79
CA ILE A 222 -28.13 16.10 -10.80
C ILE A 222 -27.42 17.40 -11.20
N THR A 223 -27.07 17.54 -12.47
CA THR A 223 -26.44 18.75 -13.02
C THR A 223 -27.34 19.98 -12.83
N GLN A 224 -28.64 19.85 -13.14
CA GLN A 224 -29.63 20.92 -12.95
C GLN A 224 -29.83 21.28 -11.47
N TYR A 225 -29.86 20.29 -10.57
CA TYR A 225 -29.89 20.54 -9.13
C TYR A 225 -28.74 21.46 -8.68
N PHE A 226 -27.49 21.14 -9.04
CA PHE A 226 -26.33 21.94 -8.65
C PHE A 226 -26.32 23.32 -9.31
N SER A 227 -26.80 23.42 -10.55
CA SER A 227 -26.87 24.68 -11.29
C SER A 227 -27.89 25.65 -10.68
N GLU A 228 -29.04 25.14 -10.21
CA GLU A 228 -30.06 25.94 -9.54
C GLU A 228 -29.71 26.27 -8.09
N ALA A 229 -29.21 25.29 -7.34
CA ALA A 229 -28.88 25.44 -5.92
C ALA A 229 -27.63 26.30 -5.70
N TYR A 230 -26.68 26.28 -6.65
CA TYR A 230 -25.41 27.00 -6.57
C TYR A 230 -25.09 27.72 -7.91
N PRO A 231 -25.68 28.90 -8.18
CA PRO A 231 -25.51 29.60 -9.46
C PRO A 231 -24.08 30.01 -9.81
N THR A 232 -23.17 30.02 -8.83
CA THR A 232 -21.75 30.34 -9.01
C THR A 232 -20.88 29.11 -9.29
N VAL A 233 -21.48 27.92 -9.32
CA VAL A 233 -20.79 26.64 -9.50
C VAL A 233 -21.05 26.11 -10.91
N SER A 234 -20.00 25.61 -11.56
CA SER A 234 -20.06 24.95 -12.85
C SER A 234 -19.73 23.46 -12.69
N VAL A 235 -20.67 22.61 -13.08
CA VAL A 235 -20.50 21.15 -13.11
C VAL A 235 -19.96 20.76 -14.48
N LEU A 236 -18.81 20.08 -14.51
CA LEU A 236 -18.17 19.60 -15.74
C LEU A 236 -18.65 18.21 -16.14
N ASP A 237 -18.83 17.31 -15.17
CA ASP A 237 -19.17 15.91 -15.41
C ASP A 237 -19.92 15.31 -14.21
N VAL A 238 -20.83 14.38 -14.49
CA VAL A 238 -21.55 13.61 -13.48
C VAL A 238 -21.47 12.14 -13.87
N GLN A 239 -20.77 11.34 -13.07
CA GLN A 239 -20.64 9.89 -13.28
C GLN A 239 -21.48 9.13 -12.27
N ARG A 240 -22.49 8.41 -12.76
CA ARG A 240 -23.31 7.49 -11.97
C ARG A 240 -22.54 6.20 -11.69
N CYS A 241 -22.75 5.62 -10.51
CA CYS A 241 -22.17 4.32 -10.17
C CYS A 241 -23.17 3.18 -10.39
N TYR A 242 -22.67 2.00 -10.75
CA TYR A 242 -23.44 0.80 -11.06
C TYR A 242 -22.89 -0.43 -10.34
N ASP A 243 -23.73 -1.44 -10.10
CA ASP A 243 -23.28 -2.73 -9.56
C ASP A 243 -22.50 -3.52 -10.62
N VAL A 244 -21.17 -3.36 -10.60
CA VAL A 244 -20.22 -3.98 -11.52
C VAL A 244 -19.49 -5.19 -10.93
N ALA A 245 -19.85 -5.68 -9.74
CA ALA A 245 -19.09 -6.71 -9.04
C ALA A 245 -18.95 -8.02 -9.84
N ARG A 246 -19.97 -8.40 -10.61
CA ARG A 246 -19.90 -9.56 -11.53
C ARG A 246 -19.12 -9.23 -12.81
N LEU A 247 -19.28 -8.00 -13.34
CA LEU A 247 -18.56 -7.55 -14.53
C LEU A 247 -17.04 -7.55 -14.29
N ILE A 248 -16.59 -7.08 -13.13
CA ILE A 248 -15.17 -7.12 -12.72
C ILE A 248 -14.64 -8.56 -12.74
N LYS A 249 -15.40 -9.53 -12.19
CA LYS A 249 -15.00 -10.94 -12.21
C LYS A 249 -14.86 -11.50 -13.62
N VAL A 250 -15.77 -11.14 -14.52
CA VAL A 250 -15.72 -11.55 -15.93
C VAL A 250 -14.57 -10.84 -16.66
N ASP A 251 -14.29 -9.58 -16.39
CA ASP A 251 -13.16 -8.85 -16.98
C ASP A 251 -11.81 -9.46 -16.56
N VAL A 252 -11.64 -9.82 -15.28
CA VAL A 252 -10.45 -10.55 -14.82
C VAL A 252 -10.27 -11.87 -15.58
N LYS A 253 -11.37 -12.61 -15.80
CA LYS A 253 -11.36 -13.84 -16.61
C LYS A 253 -11.01 -13.54 -18.07
N ARG A 254 -11.58 -12.50 -18.68
CA ARG A 254 -11.30 -12.03 -20.05
C ARG A 254 -9.83 -11.71 -20.24
N ARG A 255 -9.25 -10.88 -19.36
CA ARG A 255 -7.81 -10.53 -19.39
C ARG A 255 -6.93 -11.76 -19.26
N LYS A 256 -7.28 -12.72 -18.39
CA LYS A 256 -6.52 -13.98 -18.25
C LYS A 256 -6.54 -14.83 -19.53
N VAL A 257 -7.71 -14.95 -20.16
CA VAL A 257 -7.89 -15.68 -21.43
C VAL A 257 -7.10 -14.99 -22.54
N GLU A 258 -7.18 -13.66 -22.64
CA GLU A 258 -6.46 -12.90 -23.65
C GLU A 258 -4.94 -13.04 -23.51
N ARG A 259 -4.41 -12.92 -22.29
CA ARG A 259 -2.98 -13.11 -22.00
C ARG A 259 -2.51 -14.52 -22.36
N SER A 260 -3.28 -15.53 -21.99
CA SER A 260 -2.96 -16.93 -22.30
C SER A 260 -3.00 -17.18 -23.82
N GLY A 261 -4.03 -16.67 -24.51
CA GLY A 261 -4.16 -16.78 -25.96
C GLY A 261 -3.01 -16.09 -26.70
N ARG A 262 -2.60 -14.89 -26.27
CA ARG A 262 -1.44 -14.18 -26.81
C ARG A 262 -0.16 -15.00 -26.64
N TYR A 263 0.08 -15.54 -25.45
CA TYR A 263 1.25 -16.37 -25.16
C TYR A 263 1.37 -17.58 -26.10
N TYR A 264 0.29 -18.37 -26.27
CA TYR A 264 0.33 -19.55 -27.14
C TYR A 264 0.41 -19.19 -28.63
N THR A 265 -0.18 -18.05 -29.03
CA THR A 265 -0.07 -17.55 -30.40
C THR A 265 1.38 -17.12 -30.71
N ASP A 266 2.00 -16.37 -29.80
CA ASP A 266 3.39 -15.93 -29.94
C ASP A 266 4.36 -17.14 -29.95
N LEU A 267 4.08 -18.16 -29.14
CA LEU A 267 4.85 -19.41 -29.11
C LEU A 267 4.75 -20.16 -30.44
N LEU A 268 3.54 -20.29 -30.99
CA LEU A 268 3.32 -20.91 -32.30
C LEU A 268 4.06 -20.15 -33.41
N GLN A 269 4.04 -18.80 -33.38
CA GLN A 269 4.73 -17.98 -34.38
C GLN A 269 6.27 -18.09 -34.29
N ARG A 270 6.82 -18.21 -33.09
CA ARG A 270 8.28 -18.27 -32.87
C ARG A 270 8.87 -19.66 -33.11
N GLU A 271 8.20 -20.70 -32.63
CA GLU A 271 8.74 -22.07 -32.61
C GLU A 271 8.07 -22.98 -33.65
N GLY A 272 6.96 -22.56 -34.25
CA GLY A 272 6.20 -23.37 -35.20
C GLY A 272 5.50 -24.58 -34.56
N GLN A 273 5.47 -24.66 -33.22
CA GLN A 273 4.95 -25.81 -32.50
C GLN A 273 3.53 -25.56 -31.99
N HIS A 274 2.61 -26.43 -32.40
CA HIS A 274 1.27 -26.52 -31.81
C HIS A 274 1.34 -27.16 -30.42
N VAL A 275 1.13 -26.35 -29.38
CA VAL A 275 1.08 -26.83 -28.00
C VAL A 275 -0.31 -27.35 -27.67
N ARG A 276 -0.37 -28.58 -27.16
CA ARG A 276 -1.62 -29.21 -26.71
C ARG A 276 -1.74 -29.11 -25.19
N ILE A 277 -2.85 -28.58 -24.70
CA ILE A 277 -3.13 -28.33 -23.27
C ILE A 277 -4.28 -29.18 -22.77
N ASN A 278 -4.28 -29.51 -21.48
CA ASN A 278 -5.43 -30.13 -20.82
C ASN A 278 -6.25 -29.05 -20.10
N THR A 279 -7.55 -29.00 -20.38
CA THR A 279 -8.47 -27.94 -19.91
C THR A 279 -9.05 -28.22 -18.52
N LYS A 280 -8.85 -29.42 -17.97
CA LYS A 280 -9.42 -29.82 -16.67
C LYS A 280 -8.56 -29.34 -15.50
N PRO A 281 -9.18 -28.99 -14.35
CA PRO A 281 -8.42 -28.73 -13.13
C PRO A 281 -7.58 -29.96 -12.78
N CYS A 282 -6.27 -29.77 -12.57
CA CYS A 282 -5.27 -30.83 -12.38
C CYS A 282 -4.93 -31.69 -13.61
N GLY A 283 -5.40 -31.33 -14.81
CA GLY A 283 -5.08 -32.05 -16.04
C GLY A 283 -3.59 -32.11 -16.40
N GLN A 284 -2.79 -31.18 -15.87
CA GLN A 284 -1.33 -31.16 -15.99
C GLN A 284 -0.65 -32.35 -15.28
N PHE A 285 -1.30 -32.94 -14.28
CA PHE A 285 -0.80 -34.13 -13.57
C PHE A 285 -1.19 -35.44 -14.26
N CYS A 286 -1.99 -35.39 -15.33
CA CYS A 286 -2.36 -36.57 -16.08
C CYS A 286 -1.30 -36.84 -17.16
N CYS A 287 -0.55 -37.93 -17.00
CA CYS A 287 0.54 -38.31 -17.91
C CYS A 287 0.05 -38.88 -19.25
N CYS A 288 -1.22 -39.31 -19.33
CA CYS A 288 -1.78 -40.03 -20.48
C CYS A 288 -3.04 -39.35 -21.01
N ASP A 289 -3.25 -39.38 -22.33
CA ASP A 289 -4.51 -38.97 -22.97
C ASP A 289 -5.56 -40.06 -22.76
N VAL A 290 -6.24 -40.00 -21.61
CA VAL A 290 -7.39 -40.86 -21.27
C VAL A 290 -8.70 -40.12 -21.54
N SER A 291 -9.77 -40.86 -21.83
CA SER A 291 -11.12 -40.29 -22.02
C SER A 291 -11.49 -39.40 -20.83
N GLY A 292 -11.78 -38.12 -21.10
CA GLY A 292 -12.04 -37.09 -20.08
C GLY A 292 -10.84 -36.18 -19.73
N CYS A 293 -9.62 -36.51 -20.17
CA CYS A 293 -8.39 -35.71 -20.04
C CYS A 293 -7.71 -35.44 -21.40
N GLU A 294 -8.51 -35.33 -22.46
CA GLU A 294 -8.02 -35.09 -23.82
C GLU A 294 -7.33 -33.73 -23.92
N ARG A 295 -6.13 -33.74 -24.51
CA ARG A 295 -5.41 -32.50 -24.82
C ARG A 295 -5.94 -31.88 -26.10
N VAL A 296 -6.25 -30.58 -26.03
CA VAL A 296 -6.74 -29.77 -27.15
C VAL A 296 -5.67 -28.78 -27.58
N ASP A 297 -5.72 -28.32 -28.83
CA ASP A 297 -4.85 -27.24 -29.31
C ASP A 297 -5.08 -25.98 -28.47
N ALA A 298 -3.99 -25.40 -27.95
CA ALA A 298 -4.08 -24.26 -27.05
C ALA A 298 -4.62 -23.01 -27.75
N VAL A 299 -4.21 -22.76 -29.00
CA VAL A 299 -4.62 -21.57 -29.76
C VAL A 299 -6.09 -21.66 -30.10
N GLU A 300 -6.57 -22.82 -30.57
CA GLU A 300 -7.98 -23.05 -30.86
C GLU A 300 -8.83 -22.93 -29.59
N TYR A 301 -8.41 -23.55 -28.49
CA TYR A 301 -9.12 -23.49 -27.21
C TYR A 301 -9.26 -22.06 -26.69
N TYR A 302 -8.16 -21.29 -26.63
CA TYR A 302 -8.19 -19.93 -26.10
C TYR A 302 -8.90 -18.96 -27.04
N SER A 303 -8.88 -19.19 -28.36
CA SER A 303 -9.66 -18.40 -29.32
C SER A 303 -11.16 -18.58 -29.09
N GLY A 304 -11.66 -19.83 -29.03
CA GLY A 304 -13.07 -20.08 -28.74
C GLY A 304 -13.48 -19.69 -27.31
N LEU A 305 -12.56 -19.78 -26.34
CA LEU A 305 -12.81 -19.30 -24.99
C LEU A 305 -12.90 -17.78 -24.92
N LYS A 306 -12.10 -17.06 -25.72
CA LYS A 306 -12.14 -15.60 -25.82
C LYS A 306 -13.51 -15.14 -26.29
N GLU A 307 -14.06 -15.74 -27.34
CA GLU A 307 -15.40 -15.43 -27.85
C GLU A 307 -16.48 -15.62 -26.78
N ARG A 308 -16.52 -16.79 -26.13
CA ARG A 308 -17.50 -17.07 -25.06
C ARG A 308 -17.41 -16.10 -23.89
N VAL A 309 -16.20 -15.71 -23.49
CA VAL A 309 -16.00 -14.77 -22.38
C VAL A 309 -16.35 -13.34 -22.80
N MET A 310 -16.14 -12.99 -24.08
CA MET A 310 -16.54 -11.69 -24.62
C MET A 310 -18.07 -11.55 -24.65
N GLU A 311 -18.78 -12.59 -25.08
CA GLU A 311 -20.25 -12.63 -25.01
C GLU A 311 -20.77 -12.53 -23.57
N GLU A 312 -20.14 -13.26 -22.64
CA GLU A 312 -20.45 -13.17 -21.21
C GLU A 312 -20.21 -11.76 -20.67
N PHE A 313 -19.15 -11.08 -21.11
CA PHE A 313 -18.81 -9.72 -20.72
C PHE A 313 -19.85 -8.71 -21.20
N GLU A 314 -20.21 -8.72 -22.49
CA GLU A 314 -21.20 -7.78 -23.03
C GLU A 314 -22.57 -7.97 -22.36
N ARG A 315 -22.99 -9.22 -22.13
CA ARG A 315 -24.23 -9.51 -21.41
C ARG A 315 -24.21 -8.99 -19.97
N GLU A 316 -23.09 -9.14 -19.27
CA GLU A 316 -22.97 -8.62 -17.89
C GLU A 316 -22.82 -7.09 -17.85
N LYS A 317 -22.28 -6.47 -18.91
CA LYS A 317 -22.20 -5.01 -19.06
C LYS A 317 -23.60 -4.41 -19.18
N GLU A 318 -24.43 -4.91 -20.09
CA GLU A 318 -25.85 -4.50 -20.21
C GLU A 318 -26.60 -4.71 -18.89
N ARG A 319 -26.34 -5.83 -18.20
CA ARG A 319 -26.93 -6.10 -16.89
C ARG A 319 -26.49 -5.09 -15.83
N ALA A 320 -25.24 -4.65 -15.82
CA ALA A 320 -24.72 -3.68 -14.86
C ALA A 320 -25.39 -2.31 -15.04
N GLU A 321 -25.57 -1.86 -16.29
CA GLU A 321 -26.28 -0.61 -16.61
C GLU A 321 -27.72 -0.60 -16.09
N SER A 322 -28.39 -1.76 -16.05
CA SER A 322 -29.74 -1.89 -15.47
C SER A 322 -29.81 -1.77 -13.94
N LYS A 323 -28.66 -1.73 -13.24
CA LYS A 323 -28.55 -1.73 -11.78
C LYS A 323 -27.80 -0.51 -11.26
N PRO A 324 -28.42 0.69 -11.30
CA PRO A 324 -27.83 1.88 -10.76
C PRO A 324 -27.70 1.80 -9.23
N LEU A 325 -26.59 2.30 -8.71
CA LEU A 325 -26.38 2.54 -7.29
C LEU A 325 -26.90 3.93 -6.90
N ASP A 326 -26.94 4.18 -5.60
CA ASP A 326 -27.26 5.46 -4.98
C ASP A 326 -26.04 6.37 -4.82
N LEU A 327 -25.02 6.14 -5.64
CA LEU A 327 -23.73 6.82 -5.61
C LEU A 327 -23.47 7.57 -6.93
N ALA A 328 -22.83 8.73 -6.85
CA ALA A 328 -22.32 9.46 -8.01
C ALA A 328 -21.04 10.23 -7.68
N PHE A 329 -20.22 10.41 -8.71
CA PHE A 329 -19.11 11.36 -8.72
C PHE A 329 -19.52 12.61 -9.49
N VAL A 330 -19.37 13.77 -8.89
CA VAL A 330 -19.71 15.07 -9.51
C VAL A 330 -18.44 15.91 -9.59
N THR A 331 -18.02 16.20 -10.81
CA THR A 331 -16.80 16.96 -11.09
C THR A 331 -17.15 18.42 -11.33
N PHE A 332 -16.54 19.31 -10.56
CA PHE A 332 -16.70 20.76 -10.66
C PHE A 332 -15.52 21.38 -11.42
N GLN A 333 -15.72 22.60 -11.94
CA GLN A 333 -14.67 23.30 -12.68
C GLN A 333 -13.42 23.59 -11.84
N ASP A 334 -13.61 24.01 -10.59
CA ASP A 334 -12.53 24.39 -9.68
C ASP A 334 -12.70 23.76 -8.30
N THR A 335 -11.58 23.52 -7.62
CA THR A 335 -11.55 23.01 -6.24
C THR A 335 -12.35 23.91 -5.29
N SER A 336 -12.31 25.23 -5.51
CA SER A 336 -13.06 26.20 -4.71
C SER A 336 -14.57 25.97 -4.77
N MET A 337 -15.09 25.56 -5.94
CA MET A 337 -16.51 25.28 -6.14
C MET A 337 -16.92 23.98 -5.44
N ALA A 338 -16.14 22.91 -5.59
CA ALA A 338 -16.35 21.66 -4.87
C ALA A 338 -16.33 21.88 -3.35
N THR A 339 -15.38 22.69 -2.86
CA THR A 339 -15.25 23.05 -1.44
C THR A 339 -16.46 23.85 -0.94
N LEU A 340 -17.00 24.76 -1.76
CA LEU A 340 -18.20 25.53 -1.43
C LEU A 340 -19.40 24.60 -1.19
N VAL A 341 -19.64 23.68 -2.13
CA VAL A 341 -20.73 22.69 -2.05
C VAL A 341 -20.52 21.78 -0.84
N LEU A 342 -19.31 21.22 -0.70
CA LEU A 342 -18.97 20.34 0.42
C LEU A 342 -19.20 21.03 1.78
N ARG A 343 -18.83 22.30 1.90
CA ARG A 343 -19.05 23.07 3.14
C ARG A 343 -20.53 23.24 3.44
N ASP A 344 -21.35 23.57 2.45
CA ASP A 344 -22.79 23.75 2.64
C ASP A 344 -23.47 22.45 3.10
N PHE A 345 -23.16 21.32 2.46
CA PHE A 345 -23.68 20.00 2.87
C PHE A 345 -23.22 19.55 4.27
N ASN A 346 -22.06 20.02 4.73
CA ASN A 346 -21.57 19.74 6.09
C ASN A 346 -22.01 20.78 7.12
N THR A 347 -22.68 21.86 6.72
CA THR A 347 -23.20 22.84 7.69
C THR A 347 -24.48 22.35 8.33
N VAL A 348 -24.47 22.29 9.65
CA VAL A 348 -25.66 21.95 10.44
C VAL A 348 -26.34 23.25 10.87
N ARG A 349 -27.60 23.44 10.46
CA ARG A 349 -28.40 24.59 10.89
C ARG A 349 -29.20 24.21 12.14
N CYS A 350 -29.31 25.18 13.05
CA CYS A 350 -30.09 25.04 14.28
C CYS A 350 -31.41 25.77 14.13
N HIS A 351 -32.51 25.01 14.13
CA HIS A 351 -33.85 25.55 14.23
C HIS A 351 -34.42 25.11 15.59
N GLY A 352 -34.23 25.96 16.61
CA GLY A 352 -34.66 25.67 17.99
C GLY A 352 -33.86 24.54 18.65
N CYS A 353 -34.51 23.41 18.96
CA CYS A 353 -33.86 22.22 19.53
C CYS A 353 -33.47 21.17 18.47
N THR A 354 -33.69 21.47 17.19
CA THR A 354 -33.41 20.54 16.08
C THR A 354 -32.20 20.99 15.27
N TRP A 355 -31.27 20.06 15.08
CA TRP A 355 -30.05 20.25 14.31
C TRP A 355 -30.19 19.44 13.02
N ARG A 356 -30.23 20.10 11.87
CA ARG A 356 -30.32 19.41 10.56
C ARG A 356 -29.44 20.10 9.52
N ALA A 357 -28.83 19.29 8.67
CA ALA A 357 -28.21 19.78 7.45
C ALA A 357 -29.34 20.19 6.49
N GLU A 358 -29.33 21.45 6.07
CA GLU A 358 -30.26 22.01 5.09
C GLU A 358 -29.43 22.60 3.94
N PRO A 359 -29.07 21.77 2.95
CA PRO A 359 -28.35 22.25 1.77
C PRO A 359 -29.22 23.22 0.97
N GLN A 360 -28.58 23.99 0.08
CA GLN A 360 -29.30 24.95 -0.77
C GLN A 360 -30.47 24.29 -1.53
N PRO A 361 -31.66 24.93 -1.54
CA PRO A 361 -32.83 24.39 -2.21
C PRO A 361 -32.76 24.58 -3.73
N SER A 362 -33.40 23.69 -4.47
CA SER A 362 -33.69 23.84 -5.90
C SER A 362 -35.05 23.25 -6.24
N SER A 363 -35.51 23.42 -7.48
CA SER A 363 -36.77 22.83 -7.94
C SER A 363 -36.77 21.29 -7.86
N PHE A 364 -35.57 20.68 -7.88
CA PHE A 364 -35.37 19.24 -7.80
C PHE A 364 -35.24 18.71 -6.36
N SER A 365 -35.20 19.56 -5.32
CA SER A 365 -35.01 19.14 -3.93
C SER A 365 -36.06 18.16 -3.43
N GLN A 366 -37.30 18.26 -3.91
CA GLN A 366 -38.38 17.32 -3.51
C GLN A 366 -38.18 15.92 -4.09
N THR A 367 -37.62 15.82 -5.30
CA THR A 367 -37.38 14.53 -5.98
C THR A 367 -36.08 13.89 -5.52
N LEU A 368 -35.05 14.71 -5.27
CA LEU A 368 -33.70 14.27 -4.97
C LEU A 368 -33.40 14.05 -3.49
N HIS A 369 -34.18 14.69 -2.61
CA HIS A 369 -34.00 14.66 -1.16
C HIS A 369 -32.54 14.93 -0.73
N PRO A 370 -31.93 16.07 -1.12
CA PRO A 370 -30.50 16.33 -0.89
C PRO A 370 -30.11 16.32 0.60
N GLN A 371 -31.04 16.58 1.51
CA GLN A 371 -30.85 16.41 2.95
C GLN A 371 -30.48 15.00 3.42
N SER A 372 -30.70 13.94 2.62
CA SER A 372 -30.23 12.58 2.94
C SER A 372 -28.88 12.23 2.30
N TRP A 373 -28.27 13.15 1.56
CA TRP A 373 -27.02 12.89 0.88
C TRP A 373 -25.83 12.98 1.83
N THR A 374 -24.86 12.09 1.63
CA THR A 374 -23.53 12.20 2.25
C THR A 374 -22.55 12.64 1.19
N VAL A 375 -21.84 13.75 1.44
CA VAL A 375 -20.93 14.37 0.46
C VAL A 375 -19.52 14.41 1.03
N SER A 376 -18.56 13.94 0.24
CA SER A 376 -17.12 13.95 0.58
C SER A 376 -16.29 14.19 -0.68
N TYR A 377 -15.01 14.54 -0.54
CA TYR A 377 -14.13 14.54 -1.70
C TYR A 377 -14.01 13.12 -2.26
N ALA A 378 -13.97 13.02 -3.58
CA ALA A 378 -13.70 11.75 -4.23
C ALA A 378 -12.28 11.26 -3.87
N PRO A 379 -12.09 9.96 -3.60
CA PRO A 379 -10.76 9.39 -3.56
C PRO A 379 -10.10 9.53 -4.94
N GLU A 380 -8.79 9.47 -4.99
CA GLU A 380 -8.08 9.34 -6.27
C GLU A 380 -8.51 8.05 -6.97
N SER A 381 -8.75 8.12 -8.29
CA SER A 381 -9.20 6.99 -9.11
C SER A 381 -8.49 5.66 -8.81
N PRO A 382 -7.14 5.57 -8.74
CA PRO A 382 -6.44 4.31 -8.43
C PRO A 382 -6.62 3.82 -6.99
N THR A 383 -7.04 4.68 -6.06
CA THR A 383 -7.26 4.34 -4.65
C THR A 383 -8.67 3.84 -4.36
N ILE A 384 -9.60 3.97 -5.33
CA ILE A 384 -10.98 3.50 -5.17
C ILE A 384 -10.99 1.97 -5.17
N TYR A 385 -11.48 1.40 -4.07
CA TYR A 385 -11.77 -0.02 -3.98
C TYR A 385 -13.23 -0.27 -4.40
N TRP A 386 -13.40 -0.67 -5.66
CA TRP A 386 -14.69 -0.94 -6.29
C TRP A 386 -15.39 -2.21 -5.80
#